data_AF-A0A2X3URU2-F1
#
_entry.id   AF-A0A2X3URU2-F1
#
_cell.length_a   1.000
_cell.length_b   1.000
_cell.length_c   1.000
_cell.angle_alpha   90.00
_cell.angle_beta   90.00
_cell.angle_gamma   90.00
#
_symmetry.space_group_name_H-M   'P 1'
#
loop_
_entity.id
_entity.type
_entity.pdbx_description
1 polymer ?
#
loop_
_entity_poly.entity_id
_entity_poly.type
_entity_poly.pdbx_seq_one_letter_code
_entity_poly.pdbx_strand_id
1 'polypeptide(L)'
;MVKDGGIQHYYTLFGKDKGQVVIGDPDPSKKVIKLSLEDFDKEWTRVALFFEPGENYIKYKEEVPGLLSFLPILFRRKSLIAVIVLLSFLVTLVNIIGSYYLQSIIDRLIPQEDYSLLIVISLGLCIAYLAQQVFTFFKDYLLHRLGNYLSISVILPYIKHVLSLPISFFGSRRTGEITSRFRDANTIIDALASTILSIFLDVTIVITLAVALILQTVLFF
;
A
#
# COMPACT_ATOMS: atom_id res chain seq x y z
N MET A 1 -29.40 21.80 -12.23
CA MET A 1 -29.59 21.22 -13.57
C MET A 1 -30.39 19.94 -13.45
N VAL A 2 -31.07 19.48 -14.50
CA VAL A 2 -31.78 18.20 -14.52
C VAL A 2 -31.10 17.30 -15.55
N LYS A 3 -30.27 16.38 -15.07
CA LYS A 3 -29.51 15.46 -15.92
C LYS A 3 -30.44 14.38 -16.44
N ASP A 4 -30.51 14.20 -17.76
CA ASP A 4 -31.31 13.16 -18.44
C ASP A 4 -32.79 13.07 -17.99
N GLY A 5 -33.40 14.19 -17.59
CA GLY A 5 -34.79 14.21 -17.09
C GLY A 5 -34.99 13.56 -15.71
N GLY A 6 -33.90 13.26 -15.00
CA GLY A 6 -33.90 12.63 -13.68
C GLY A 6 -33.96 13.64 -12.52
N ILE A 7 -33.07 13.44 -11.54
CA ILE A 7 -33.01 14.27 -10.32
C ILE A 7 -32.22 15.57 -10.54
N GLN A 8 -32.45 16.55 -9.67
CA GLN A 8 -31.67 17.78 -9.65
C GLN A 8 -30.21 17.48 -9.33
N HIS A 9 -29.31 18.08 -10.11
CA HIS A 9 -27.88 17.86 -10.05
C HIS A 9 -27.12 19.17 -10.18
N TYR A 10 -26.00 19.28 -9.47
CA TYR A 10 -25.14 20.47 -9.45
C TYR A 10 -23.92 20.23 -10.33
N TYR A 11 -23.58 21.20 -11.18
CA TYR A 11 -22.33 21.23 -11.93
C TYR A 11 -21.48 22.42 -11.50
N THR A 12 -20.16 22.27 -11.56
CA THR A 12 -19.21 23.38 -11.43
C THR A 12 -18.87 23.89 -12.82
N LEU A 13 -19.08 25.17 -13.11
CA LEU A 13 -18.75 25.76 -14.41
C LEU A 13 -17.29 26.23 -14.39
N PHE A 14 -16.44 25.68 -15.27
CA PHE A 14 -15.03 26.10 -15.37
C PHE A 14 -14.79 27.18 -16.42
N GLY A 15 -15.61 27.23 -17.48
CA GLY A 15 -15.48 28.24 -18.53
C GLY A 15 -16.04 27.78 -19.87
N LYS A 16 -15.61 28.46 -20.93
CA LYS A 16 -15.98 28.17 -22.33
C LYS A 16 -14.73 27.96 -23.17
N ASP A 17 -14.70 26.90 -23.96
CA ASP A 17 -13.62 26.58 -24.89
C ASP A 17 -14.21 26.22 -26.27
N LYS A 18 -13.76 26.92 -27.33
CA LYS A 18 -14.17 26.67 -28.73
C LYS A 18 -15.69 26.50 -28.96
N GLY A 19 -16.51 27.32 -28.28
CA GLY A 19 -17.98 27.25 -28.41
C GLY A 19 -18.67 26.21 -27.53
N GLN A 20 -17.91 25.43 -26.77
CA GLN A 20 -18.39 24.44 -25.80
C GLN A 20 -18.21 24.95 -24.37
N VAL A 21 -19.10 24.52 -23.48
CA VAL A 21 -19.07 24.81 -22.05
C VAL A 21 -18.30 23.72 -21.33
N VAL A 22 -17.30 24.09 -20.52
CA VAL A 22 -16.52 23.17 -19.70
C VAL A 22 -17.16 23.08 -18.33
N ILE A 23 -17.68 21.91 -17.98
CA ILE A 23 -18.31 21.64 -16.70
C ILE A 23 -17.57 20.55 -15.92
N GLY A 24 -17.53 20.70 -14.60
CA GLY A 24 -17.19 19.67 -13.64
C GLY A 24 -18.45 18.99 -13.13
N ASP A 25 -18.65 17.75 -13.52
CA ASP A 25 -19.67 16.87 -12.97
C ASP A 25 -19.13 16.21 -11.68
N PRO A 26 -19.80 16.35 -10.52
CA PRO A 26 -19.40 15.66 -9.29
C PRO A 26 -19.57 14.13 -9.37
N ASP A 27 -20.20 13.60 -10.42
CA ASP A 27 -20.17 12.18 -10.77
C ASP A 27 -18.72 11.72 -11.04
N PRO A 28 -18.16 10.81 -10.23
CA PRO A 28 -16.77 10.35 -10.35
C PRO A 28 -16.43 9.74 -11.71
N SER A 29 -17.44 9.25 -12.43
CA SER A 29 -17.28 8.63 -13.75
C SER A 29 -17.09 9.65 -14.87
N LYS A 30 -17.65 10.86 -14.75
CA LYS A 30 -17.64 11.89 -15.81
C LYS A 30 -16.54 12.93 -15.60
N LYS A 31 -16.26 13.32 -14.36
CA LYS A 31 -15.25 14.34 -14.01
C LYS A 31 -15.47 15.65 -14.78
N VAL A 32 -14.51 16.08 -15.60
CA VAL A 32 -14.59 17.32 -16.38
C VAL A 32 -15.01 16.96 -17.81
N ILE A 33 -16.18 17.46 -18.24
CA ILE A 33 -16.73 17.23 -19.57
C ILE A 33 -16.97 18.55 -20.30
N LYS A 34 -16.96 18.47 -21.63
CA LYS A 34 -17.32 19.59 -22.51
C LYS A 34 -18.70 19.32 -23.10
N LEU A 35 -19.61 20.26 -22.95
CA LEU A 35 -20.95 20.22 -23.53
C LEU A 35 -21.11 21.28 -24.60
N SER A 36 -21.89 20.99 -25.63
CA SER A 36 -22.37 22.04 -26.54
C SER A 36 -23.26 23.02 -25.77
N LEU A 37 -23.39 24.25 -26.27
CA LEU A 37 -24.32 25.23 -25.67
C LEU A 37 -25.77 24.74 -25.72
N GLU A 38 -26.14 24.02 -26.77
CA GLU A 38 -27.49 23.46 -26.93
C GLU A 38 -27.78 22.37 -25.90
N ASP A 39 -26.83 21.46 -25.66
CA ASP A 39 -27.02 20.38 -24.70
C ASP A 39 -26.97 20.90 -23.26
N PHE A 40 -26.14 21.90 -23.00
CA PHE A 40 -26.12 22.59 -21.72
C PHE A 40 -27.47 23.27 -21.42
N ASP A 41 -28.04 23.99 -22.39
CA ASP A 41 -29.31 24.71 -22.20
C ASP A 41 -30.49 23.76 -21.94
N LYS A 42 -30.47 22.54 -22.50
CA LYS A 42 -31.48 21.50 -22.21
C LYS A 42 -31.47 21.06 -20.74
N GLU A 43 -30.30 20.96 -20.12
CA GLU A 43 -30.16 20.53 -18.72
C GLU A 43 -30.23 21.70 -17.71
N TRP A 44 -30.02 22.92 -18.18
CA TRP A 44 -29.86 24.08 -17.32
C TRP A 44 -31.19 24.59 -16.75
N THR A 45 -31.28 24.59 -15.43
CA THR A 45 -32.46 25.07 -14.68
C THR A 45 -32.52 26.60 -14.53
N ARG A 46 -31.66 27.36 -15.24
CA ARG A 46 -31.52 28.83 -15.14
C ARG A 46 -31.15 29.38 -13.76
N VAL A 47 -30.65 28.52 -12.88
CA VAL A 47 -30.11 28.92 -11.57
C VAL A 47 -28.59 28.82 -11.65
N ALA A 48 -27.91 29.90 -11.24
CA ALA A 48 -26.46 29.97 -11.14
C ALA A 48 -26.08 30.57 -9.78
N LEU A 49 -25.08 30.00 -9.15
CA LEU A 49 -24.49 30.50 -7.91
C LEU A 49 -23.08 30.98 -8.23
N PHE A 50 -22.81 32.25 -7.93
CA PHE A 50 -21.49 32.85 -8.09
C PHE A 50 -20.83 32.95 -6.72
N PHE A 51 -19.56 32.54 -6.67
CA PHE A 51 -18.76 32.58 -5.45
C PHE A 51 -17.54 33.45 -5.71
N GLU A 52 -17.34 34.45 -4.88
CA GLU A 52 -16.13 35.27 -4.87
C GLU A 52 -15.46 35.18 -3.48
N PRO A 53 -14.12 35.09 -3.40
CA PRO A 53 -13.43 35.11 -2.13
C PRO A 53 -13.70 36.44 -1.40
N GLY A 54 -14.25 36.38 -0.19
CA GLY A 54 -14.37 37.56 0.67
C GLY A 54 -13.01 38.03 1.19
N GLU A 55 -12.93 39.25 1.74
CA GLU A 55 -11.68 39.84 2.26
C GLU A 55 -10.97 38.97 3.31
N ASN A 56 -11.73 38.19 4.08
CA ASN A 56 -11.22 37.26 5.11
C ASN A 56 -10.99 35.84 4.58
N TYR A 57 -11.05 35.60 3.27
CA TYR A 57 -10.81 34.27 2.71
C TYR A 57 -9.34 33.88 2.83
N ILE A 58 -9.06 32.85 3.61
CA ILE A 58 -7.74 32.24 3.72
C ILE A 58 -7.75 30.95 2.92
N LYS A 59 -6.81 30.82 1.99
CA LYS A 59 -6.63 29.59 1.21
C LYS A 59 -6.19 28.45 2.15
N TYR A 60 -7.13 27.62 2.54
CA TYR A 60 -6.85 26.40 3.29
C TYR A 60 -6.41 25.30 2.31
N LYS A 61 -5.22 24.75 2.54
CA LYS A 61 -4.78 23.52 1.87
C LYS A 61 -4.88 22.40 2.87
N GLU A 62 -5.80 21.48 2.64
CA GLU A 62 -5.94 20.30 3.48
C GLU A 62 -4.69 19.42 3.31
N GLU A 63 -3.95 19.23 4.41
CA GLU A 63 -2.83 18.30 4.43
C GLU A 63 -3.37 16.88 4.58
N VAL A 64 -3.57 16.21 3.45
CA VAL A 64 -3.93 14.79 3.46
C VAL A 64 -2.69 13.99 3.86
N PRO A 65 -2.72 13.22 4.97
CA PRO A 65 -1.56 12.44 5.40
C PRO A 65 -1.16 11.44 4.30
N GLY A 66 0.08 11.54 3.82
CA GLY A 66 0.63 10.56 2.89
C GLY A 66 0.89 9.21 3.55
N LEU A 67 1.17 8.17 2.75
CA LEU A 67 1.50 6.82 3.23
C LEU A 67 2.67 6.79 4.23
N LEU A 68 3.58 7.74 4.13
CA LEU A 68 4.75 7.87 5.01
C LEU A 68 4.38 8.29 6.44
N SER A 69 3.21 8.90 6.66
CA SER A 69 2.74 9.29 8.00
C SER A 69 2.51 8.09 8.93
N PHE A 70 2.42 6.88 8.38
CA PHE A 70 2.26 5.63 9.11
C PHE A 70 3.59 4.95 9.49
N LEU A 71 4.75 5.40 8.95
CA LEU A 71 6.07 4.86 9.30
C LEU A 71 6.39 4.91 10.80
N PRO A 72 6.06 5.98 11.56
CA PRO A 72 6.29 6.01 13.00
C PRO A 72 5.56 4.89 13.76
N ILE A 73 4.42 4.42 13.24
CA ILE A 73 3.63 3.32 13.81
C ILE A 73 4.37 1.99 13.60
N LEU A 74 4.99 1.80 12.44
CA LEU A 74 5.82 0.63 12.13
C LEU A 74 7.02 0.54 13.06
N PHE A 75 7.74 1.65 13.25
CA PHE A 75 8.94 1.69 14.10
C PHE A 75 8.64 1.60 15.61
N ARG A 76 7.38 1.45 16.03
CA ARG A 76 7.04 1.23 17.45
C ARG A 76 7.45 -0.17 17.94
N ARG A 77 7.56 -1.16 17.04
CA ARG A 77 8.03 -2.54 17.35
C ARG A 77 9.39 -2.86 16.73
N LYS A 78 10.41 -2.04 17.01
CA LYS A 78 11.77 -2.21 16.47
C LYS A 78 12.38 -3.59 16.75
N SER A 79 12.11 -4.18 17.92
CA SER A 79 12.62 -5.50 18.29
C SER A 79 12.05 -6.61 17.39
N LEU A 80 10.76 -6.55 17.08
CA LEU A 80 10.11 -7.52 16.19
C LEU A 80 10.67 -7.39 14.76
N ILE A 81 10.81 -6.16 14.28
CA ILE A 81 11.42 -5.87 12.98
C ILE A 81 12.86 -6.39 12.92
N ALA A 82 13.68 -6.15 13.95
CA ALA A 82 15.06 -6.63 14.01
C ALA A 82 15.14 -8.17 13.91
N VAL A 83 14.24 -8.89 14.58
CA VAL A 83 14.18 -10.37 14.49
C VAL A 83 13.77 -10.82 13.09
N ILE A 84 12.80 -10.16 12.44
CA ILE A 84 12.41 -10.46 11.05
C ILE A 84 13.60 -10.24 10.09
N VAL A 85 14.32 -9.13 10.25
CA VAL A 85 15.51 -8.82 9.44
C VAL A 85 16.57 -9.88 9.64
N LEU A 86 16.84 -10.29 10.89
CA LEU A 86 17.79 -11.34 11.20
C LEU A 86 17.40 -12.69 10.58
N LEU A 87 16.13 -13.08 10.68
CA LEU A 87 15.64 -14.32 10.06
C LEU A 87 15.72 -14.27 8.53
N SER A 88 15.36 -13.13 7.92
CA SER A 88 15.53 -12.90 6.48
C SER A 88 16.98 -13.04 6.06
N PHE A 89 17.90 -12.47 6.83
CA PHE A 89 19.33 -12.58 6.58
C PHE A 89 19.82 -14.03 6.65
N LEU A 90 19.42 -14.80 7.67
CA LEU A 90 19.77 -16.22 7.79
C LEU A 90 19.22 -17.06 6.62
N VAL A 91 17.98 -16.78 6.19
CA VAL A 91 17.39 -17.45 5.02
C VAL A 91 18.17 -17.15 3.76
N THR A 92 18.53 -15.87 3.54
CA THR A 92 19.35 -15.47 2.39
C THR A 92 20.73 -16.10 2.43
N LEU A 93 21.37 -16.21 3.61
CA LEU A 93 22.66 -16.85 3.76
C LEU A 93 22.64 -18.31 3.29
N VAL A 94 21.60 -19.07 3.63
CA VAL A 94 21.44 -20.45 3.16
C VAL A 94 21.24 -20.51 1.64
N ASN A 95 20.46 -19.58 1.05
CA ASN A 95 20.30 -19.50 -0.41
C ASN A 95 21.63 -19.25 -1.12
N ILE A 96 22.47 -18.37 -0.57
CA ILE A 96 23.81 -18.11 -1.08
C ILE A 96 24.62 -19.40 -1.03
N ILE A 97 24.70 -20.07 0.12
CA ILE A 97 25.42 -21.35 0.28
C ILE A 97 24.94 -22.38 -0.76
N GLY A 98 23.63 -22.44 -1.01
CA GLY A 98 23.04 -23.29 -2.05
C GLY A 98 23.51 -22.96 -3.47
N SER A 99 23.65 -21.68 -3.82
CA SER A 99 24.19 -21.25 -5.12
C SER A 99 25.67 -21.62 -5.27
N TYR A 100 26.49 -21.41 -4.23
CA TYR A 100 27.91 -21.81 -4.21
C TYR A 100 28.07 -23.34 -4.31
N TYR A 101 27.15 -24.09 -3.72
CA TYR A 101 27.12 -25.53 -3.82
C TYR A 101 26.91 -25.99 -5.27
N LEU A 102 25.94 -25.41 -5.97
CA LEU A 102 25.70 -25.73 -7.39
C LEU A 102 26.92 -25.44 -8.26
N GLN A 103 27.59 -24.31 -8.02
CA GLN A 103 28.85 -23.98 -8.70
C GLN A 103 29.95 -25.01 -8.40
N SER A 104 30.10 -25.42 -7.14
CA SER A 104 31.11 -26.40 -6.73
C SER A 104 30.87 -27.79 -7.33
N ILE A 105 29.60 -28.18 -7.53
CA ILE A 105 29.26 -29.40 -8.26
C ILE A 105 29.82 -29.36 -9.68
N ILE A 106 29.48 -28.30 -10.42
CA ILE A 106 29.78 -28.18 -11.85
C ILE A 106 31.28 -28.04 -12.08
N ASP A 107 31.94 -27.17 -11.32
CA ASP A 107 33.32 -26.77 -11.59
C ASP A 107 34.38 -27.71 -10.99
N ARG A 108 34.05 -28.41 -9.89
CA ARG A 108 35.04 -29.18 -9.11
C ARG A 108 34.65 -30.62 -8.85
N LEU A 109 33.47 -30.87 -8.27
CA LEU A 109 33.13 -32.21 -7.77
C LEU A 109 32.87 -33.22 -8.89
N ILE A 110 32.17 -32.82 -9.96
CA ILE A 110 31.95 -33.70 -11.12
C ILE A 110 33.27 -33.99 -11.87
N PRO A 111 34.10 -32.99 -12.23
CA PRO A 111 35.37 -33.24 -12.92
C PRO A 111 36.39 -34.06 -12.11
N GLN A 112 36.38 -33.96 -10.78
CA GLN A 112 37.32 -34.68 -9.90
C GLN A 112 36.83 -36.07 -9.48
N GLU A 113 35.61 -36.46 -9.87
CA GLU A 113 34.96 -37.73 -9.49
C GLU A 113 34.95 -38.01 -7.97
N ASP A 114 34.99 -36.97 -7.12
CA ASP A 114 34.96 -37.12 -5.67
C ASP A 114 33.52 -37.21 -5.15
N TYR A 115 32.95 -38.41 -5.32
CA TYR A 115 31.59 -38.72 -4.87
C TYR A 115 31.42 -38.68 -3.34
N SER A 116 32.50 -38.88 -2.58
CA SER A 116 32.43 -38.89 -1.11
C SER A 116 32.19 -37.48 -0.57
N LEU A 117 32.95 -36.49 -1.06
CA LEU A 117 32.71 -35.09 -0.71
C LEU A 117 31.35 -34.60 -1.19
N LEU A 118 30.90 -35.03 -2.38
CA LEU A 118 29.60 -34.68 -2.92
C LEU A 118 28.45 -35.12 -1.98
N ILE A 119 28.48 -36.37 -1.48
CA ILE A 119 27.44 -36.89 -0.58
C ILE A 119 27.42 -36.12 0.74
N VAL A 120 28.59 -35.86 1.34
CA VAL A 120 28.68 -35.16 2.63
C VAL A 120 28.14 -33.73 2.53
N ILE A 121 28.54 -32.99 1.50
CA ILE A 121 28.08 -31.61 1.29
C ILE A 121 26.59 -31.58 0.91
N SER A 122 26.12 -32.54 0.09
CA SER A 122 24.69 -32.70 -0.23
C SER A 122 23.84 -32.84 1.03
N LEU A 123 24.26 -33.72 1.94
CA LEU A 123 23.52 -33.99 3.18
C LEU A 123 23.53 -32.76 4.09
N GLY A 124 24.67 -32.08 4.20
CA GLY A 124 24.78 -30.82 4.94
C GLY A 124 23.85 -29.74 4.39
N LEU A 125 23.76 -29.60 3.07
CA LEU A 125 22.87 -28.65 2.42
C LEU A 125 21.39 -29.01 2.62
N CYS A 126 21.05 -30.30 2.58
CA CYS A 126 19.69 -30.76 2.86
C CYS A 126 19.25 -30.35 4.28
N ILE A 127 20.12 -30.56 5.29
CA ILE A 127 19.88 -30.11 6.66
C ILE A 127 19.76 -28.58 6.74
N ALA A 128 20.63 -27.85 6.04
CA ALA A 128 20.58 -26.39 5.99
C ALA A 128 19.26 -25.87 5.40
N TYR A 129 18.74 -26.51 4.33
CA TYR A 129 17.45 -26.16 3.76
C TYR A 129 16.28 -26.50 4.69
N LEU A 130 16.33 -27.60 5.43
CA LEU A 130 15.32 -27.89 6.45
C LEU A 130 15.31 -26.81 7.55
N ALA A 131 16.50 -26.40 8.03
CA ALA A 131 16.61 -25.29 8.98
C ALA A 131 16.11 -23.96 8.39
N GLN A 132 16.41 -23.71 7.11
CA GLN A 132 15.92 -22.53 6.39
C GLN A 132 14.39 -22.48 6.32
N GLN A 133 13.71 -23.62 6.13
CA GLN A 133 12.25 -23.66 6.15
C GLN A 133 11.69 -23.28 7.53
N VAL A 134 12.34 -23.73 8.61
CA VAL A 134 11.98 -23.33 9.98
C VAL A 134 12.16 -21.82 10.16
N PHE A 135 13.28 -21.24 9.73
CA PHE A 135 13.49 -19.79 9.80
C PHE A 135 12.48 -19.01 8.96
N THR A 136 12.14 -19.51 7.77
CA THR A 136 11.13 -18.92 6.89
C THR A 136 9.75 -18.93 7.55
N PHE A 137 9.36 -20.05 8.15
CA PHE A 137 8.11 -20.14 8.91
C PHE A 137 8.04 -19.11 10.04
N PHE A 138 9.08 -19.01 10.88
CA PHE A 138 9.10 -18.03 11.96
C PHE A 138 9.10 -16.59 11.46
N LYS A 139 9.84 -16.32 10.38
CA LYS A 139 9.85 -15.03 9.70
C LYS A 139 8.42 -14.67 9.27
N ASP A 140 7.74 -15.53 8.54
CA ASP A 140 6.40 -15.29 8.01
C ASP A 140 5.36 -15.18 9.13
N TYR A 141 5.47 -15.99 10.19
CA TYR A 141 4.63 -15.85 11.39
C TYR A 141 4.78 -14.48 12.06
N LEU A 142 6.02 -14.02 12.27
CA LEU A 142 6.29 -12.71 12.87
C LEU A 142 5.82 -11.57 11.95
N LEU A 143 5.94 -11.75 10.64
CA LEU A 143 5.41 -10.82 9.64
C LEU A 143 3.89 -10.68 9.74
N HIS A 144 3.17 -11.79 9.78
CA HIS A 144 1.71 -11.76 9.98
C HIS A 144 1.33 -11.10 11.31
N ARG A 145 2.07 -11.39 12.38
CA ARG A 145 1.84 -10.76 13.69
C ARG A 145 2.07 -9.25 13.64
N LEU A 146 3.10 -8.78 12.94
CA LEU A 146 3.37 -7.35 12.76
C LEU A 146 2.28 -6.68 11.92
N GLY A 147 1.82 -7.33 10.84
CA GLY A 147 0.71 -6.86 10.02
C GLY A 147 -0.57 -6.66 10.81
N ASN A 148 -0.98 -7.68 11.57
CA ASN A 148 -2.18 -7.58 12.43
C ASN A 148 -2.06 -6.44 13.45
N TYR A 149 -0.89 -6.28 14.07
CA TYR A 149 -0.66 -5.17 15.00
C TYR A 149 -0.79 -3.80 14.31
N LEU A 150 -0.26 -3.67 13.10
CA LEU A 150 -0.31 -2.43 12.33
C LEU A 150 -1.75 -2.09 11.93
N SER A 151 -2.50 -3.06 11.37
CA SER A 151 -3.93 -2.91 11.05
C SER A 151 -4.73 -2.44 12.27
N ILE A 152 -4.57 -3.11 13.42
CA ILE A 152 -5.26 -2.73 14.66
C ILE A 152 -4.85 -1.32 15.13
N SER A 153 -3.57 -0.97 15.00
CA SER A 153 -3.05 0.33 15.44
C SER A 153 -3.57 1.50 14.60
N VAL A 154 -3.94 1.25 13.34
CA VAL A 154 -4.53 2.28 12.46
C VAL A 154 -6.05 2.32 12.60
N ILE A 155 -6.73 1.17 12.74
CA ILE A 155 -8.20 1.11 12.81
C ILE A 155 -8.74 1.65 14.14
N LEU A 156 -8.09 1.36 15.29
CA LEU A 156 -8.61 1.73 16.61
C LEU A 156 -8.79 3.24 16.82
N PRO A 157 -7.80 4.11 16.48
CA PRO A 157 -7.97 5.56 16.57
C PRO A 157 -9.13 6.07 15.72
N TYR A 158 -9.32 5.51 14.52
CA TYR A 158 -10.42 5.88 13.63
C TYR A 158 -11.78 5.54 14.26
N ILE A 159 -11.95 4.31 14.74
CA ILE A 159 -13.19 3.90 15.43
C ILE A 159 -13.47 4.82 16.63
N LYS A 160 -12.45 5.08 17.45
CA LYS A 160 -12.59 5.96 18.62
C LYS A 160 -13.02 7.37 18.24
N HIS A 161 -12.46 7.92 17.16
CA HIS A 161 -12.83 9.24 16.67
C HIS A 161 -14.27 9.28 16.15
N VAL A 162 -14.66 8.32 15.31
CA VAL A 162 -16.02 8.25 14.76
C VAL A 162 -17.05 8.14 15.88
N LEU A 163 -16.80 7.30 16.90
CA LEU A 163 -17.69 7.14 18.04
C LEU A 163 -17.75 8.37 18.96
N SER A 164 -16.79 9.30 18.85
CA SER A 164 -16.77 10.55 19.63
C SER A 164 -17.55 11.70 18.98
N LEU A 165 -18.08 11.50 17.76
CA LEU A 165 -18.80 12.54 17.04
C LEU A 165 -20.16 12.87 17.68
N PRO A 166 -20.61 14.14 17.59
CA PRO A 166 -21.89 14.56 18.16
C PRO A 166 -23.08 13.87 17.48
N ILE A 167 -24.18 13.69 18.21
CA ILE A 167 -25.39 13.01 17.70
C ILE A 167 -25.96 13.65 16.42
N SER A 168 -25.74 14.95 16.20
CA SER A 168 -26.12 15.68 14.99
C SER A 168 -25.43 15.15 13.72
N PHE A 169 -24.21 14.60 13.85
CA PHE A 169 -23.50 13.94 12.76
C PHE A 169 -24.23 12.66 12.32
N PHE A 170 -24.79 11.92 13.28
CA PHE A 170 -25.51 10.67 13.05
C PHE A 170 -26.96 10.90 12.61
N GLY A 171 -27.60 11.99 13.04
CA GLY A 171 -28.97 12.34 12.65
C GLY A 171 -29.13 12.89 11.23
N SER A 172 -28.05 13.39 10.61
CA SER A 172 -28.07 13.99 9.26
C SER A 172 -27.87 12.98 8.10
N ARG A 173 -27.58 11.71 8.41
CA ARG A 173 -27.23 10.67 7.42
C ARG A 173 -27.99 9.37 7.71
N ARG A 174 -28.33 8.59 6.68
CA ARG A 174 -28.98 7.29 6.88
C ARG A 174 -27.99 6.35 7.59
N THR A 175 -28.46 5.55 8.56
CA THR A 175 -27.62 4.58 9.28
C THR A 175 -26.81 3.67 8.33
N GLY A 176 -27.40 3.25 7.21
CA GLY A 176 -26.71 2.44 6.20
C GLY A 176 -25.57 3.16 5.47
N GLU A 177 -25.65 4.48 5.29
CA GLU A 177 -24.58 5.30 4.70
C GLU A 177 -23.38 5.40 5.66
N ILE A 178 -23.65 5.59 6.96
CA ILE A 178 -22.62 5.66 8.00
C ILE A 178 -21.89 4.32 8.12
N THR A 179 -22.64 3.21 8.18
CA THR A 179 -22.05 1.87 8.26
C THR A 179 -21.25 1.50 7.01
N SER A 180 -21.71 1.88 5.81
CA SER A 180 -20.95 1.68 4.57
C SER A 180 -19.64 2.46 4.59
N ARG A 181 -19.70 3.76 4.90
CA ARG A 181 -18.51 4.63 4.96
C ARG A 181 -17.49 4.14 5.99
N PHE A 182 -17.97 3.61 7.12
CA PHE A 182 -17.14 3.00 8.14
C PHE A 182 -16.44 1.72 7.63
N ARG A 183 -17.17 0.83 6.95
CA ARG A 183 -16.61 -0.38 6.35
C ARG A 183 -15.58 -0.05 5.27
N ASP A 184 -15.89 0.93 4.42
CA ASP A 184 -15.01 1.37 3.35
C ASP A 184 -13.73 1.97 3.93
N ALA A 185 -13.84 2.81 4.96
CA ALA A 185 -12.69 3.38 5.66
C ALA A 185 -11.81 2.31 6.29
N ASN A 186 -12.40 1.31 6.97
CA ASN A 186 -11.64 0.19 7.55
C ASN A 186 -10.92 -0.61 6.46
N THR A 187 -11.60 -0.89 5.34
CA THR A 187 -11.01 -1.61 4.21
C THR A 187 -9.83 -0.85 3.62
N ILE A 188 -9.97 0.47 3.45
CA ILE A 188 -8.89 1.34 2.98
C ILE A 188 -7.74 1.34 3.97
N ILE A 189 -8.01 1.52 5.27
CA ILE A 189 -7.00 1.52 6.33
C ILE A 189 -6.20 0.21 6.35
N ASP A 190 -6.88 -0.94 6.26
CA ASP A 190 -6.24 -2.25 6.25
C ASP A 190 -5.41 -2.46 4.98
N ALA A 191 -5.93 -2.06 3.82
CA ALA A 191 -5.19 -2.08 2.55
C ALA A 191 -3.94 -1.19 2.60
N LEU A 192 -4.03 0.00 3.22
CA LEU A 192 -2.88 0.87 3.41
C LEU A 192 -1.84 0.27 4.35
N ALA A 193 -2.28 -0.24 5.51
CA ALA A 193 -1.39 -0.84 6.51
C ALA A 193 -0.63 -2.06 5.94
N SER A 194 -1.34 -2.93 5.22
CA SER A 194 -0.74 -4.08 4.54
C SER A 194 0.23 -3.65 3.44
N THR A 195 -0.14 -2.67 2.61
CA THR A 195 0.73 -2.16 1.54
C THR A 195 2.03 -1.56 2.07
N ILE A 196 1.96 -0.75 3.13
CA ILE A 196 3.14 -0.14 3.77
C ILE A 196 4.05 -1.22 4.35
N LEU A 197 3.47 -2.24 4.99
CA LEU A 197 4.24 -3.36 5.50
C LEU A 197 4.93 -4.11 4.36
N SER A 198 4.21 -4.46 3.29
CA SER A 198 4.77 -5.15 2.13
C SER A 198 5.92 -4.36 1.49
N ILE A 199 5.73 -3.06 1.22
CA ILE A 199 6.79 -2.23 0.63
C ILE A 199 8.04 -2.20 1.51
N PHE A 200 7.88 -2.02 2.84
CA PHE A 200 9.01 -2.01 3.75
C PHE A 200 9.79 -3.33 3.72
N LEU A 201 9.08 -4.45 3.62
CA LEU A 201 9.68 -5.79 3.57
C LEU A 201 10.36 -6.05 2.23
N ASP A 202 9.70 -5.72 1.13
CA ASP A 202 10.25 -5.87 -0.22
C ASP A 202 11.54 -5.07 -0.34
N VAL A 203 11.56 -3.83 0.14
CA VAL A 203 12.78 -3.01 0.19
C VAL A 203 13.86 -3.68 1.05
N THR A 204 13.51 -4.21 2.23
CA THR A 204 14.47 -4.90 3.10
C THR A 204 15.06 -6.15 2.44
N ILE A 205 14.22 -6.96 1.78
CA ILE A 205 14.62 -8.17 1.07
C ILE A 205 15.51 -7.80 -0.12
N VAL A 206 15.10 -6.82 -0.93
CA VAL A 206 15.86 -6.32 -2.08
C VAL A 206 17.24 -5.82 -1.65
N ILE A 207 17.32 -5.06 -0.55
CA ILE A 207 18.61 -4.61 0.00
C ILE A 207 19.46 -5.80 0.44
N THR A 208 18.87 -6.76 1.17
CA THR A 208 19.59 -7.94 1.66
C THR A 208 20.12 -8.79 0.49
N LEU A 209 19.32 -8.98 -0.56
CA LEU A 209 19.71 -9.68 -1.78
C LEU A 209 20.77 -8.90 -2.58
N ALA A 210 20.62 -7.58 -2.70
CA ALA A 210 21.60 -6.75 -3.39
C ALA A 210 22.97 -6.81 -2.70
N VAL A 211 23.00 -6.72 -1.38
CA VAL A 211 24.24 -6.88 -0.59
C VAL A 211 24.82 -8.28 -0.78
N ALA A 212 23.99 -9.32 -0.74
CA ALA A 212 24.42 -10.70 -0.97
C ALA A 212 25.06 -10.90 -2.36
N LEU A 213 24.43 -10.36 -3.41
CA LEU A 213 24.94 -10.43 -4.79
C LEU A 213 26.24 -9.64 -4.96
N ILE A 214 26.34 -8.44 -4.38
CA ILE A 214 27.58 -7.64 -4.42
C ILE A 214 28.71 -8.40 -3.73
N LEU A 215 28.46 -8.98 -2.54
CA LEU A 215 29.46 -9.79 -1.85
C LEU A 215 29.87 -11.01 -2.68
N GLN A 216 28.93 -11.66 -3.38
CA GLN A 216 29.25 -12.74 -4.30
C GLN A 216 30.16 -12.24 -5.44
N THR A 217 29.81 -11.14 -6.11
CA THR A 217 30.64 -10.60 -7.20
C THR A 217 32.04 -10.22 -6.71
N VAL A 218 32.17 -9.54 -5.57
CA VAL A 218 33.46 -9.10 -5.01
C VAL A 218 34.32 -10.27 -4.53
N LEU A 219 33.72 -11.38 -4.12
CA LEU A 219 34.47 -12.55 -3.66
C LEU A 219 34.96 -13.44 -4.82
N PHE A 220 34.39 -13.27 -6.02
CA PHE A 220 34.69 -14.06 -7.23
C PHE A 220 35.50 -13.32 -8.31
N PHE A 221 35.61 -11.98 -8.23
CA PHE A 221 36.52 -11.16 -9.05
C PHE A 221 37.66 -10.61 -8.20
#